data_AF-A0A9P5M9G0-F1
#
_entry.id   AF-A0A9P5M9G0-F1
#
_cell.length_a   1.000
_cell.length_b   1.000
_cell.length_c   1.000
_cell.angle_alpha   90.00
_cell.angle_beta   90.00
_cell.angle_gamma   90.00
#
_symmetry.space_group_name_H-M   'P 1'
#
loop_
_entity.id
_entity.type
_entity.pdbx_description
1 polymer ?
#
loop_
_entity_poly.entity_id
_entity_poly.type
_entity_poly.pdbx_seq_one_letter_code
_entity_poly.pdbx_strand_id
1 'polypeptide(L)'
;MATKQSSLVVDPDIIDGLPRPSPYTLAEASIPDRINCTVPISVRPSFIDPKNKGLYIDKDVSPGDILFTIEKPLFAIVEQINTRLKTCDNCFAYQSVERGLGTVSTVERYIETAIPFDQCGSCGVYHYCDERCQREAFEHHHKHECINFVDFLSEEPLAESFIERTDFRFVLRFLCMAKANLLTKEIMREFFTAPVGNLYDFGPSMETSYRNLSLNMKLLANSPVHEDSIFHILCFAIHQIIPMYQPFICQFNRHDISYWDTSSPTSIPCGYCYEPFITIMRNDCNANTREYFDGKTYILQANRAIPANTEITRRFSSWNDYEARRLDFMRKEKLDCKCALCIRGDLGPTGDLRERMLSIHVDNYKPKVDKEKLKEQLSIDHRIIADLKTYGFGHDCPGLRRAYMSLFSGQFDLDSRTKTQDYKGSLRLLLTVYYLIDPAACPAPLPEERIKVLHFLIVIAYIGEHSRSKVSKIVLTMRKFIYHWRSQLVHYSRQMGGPNTRIATFHRNSFEEDLEAQNIPVYTDKDDLMKELNSWLKLLGLDEMTPEQILRT
;
A
#
# COMPACT_ATOMS: atom_id res chain seq x y z
N MET A 1 20.44 -10.93 -45.97
CA MET A 1 21.80 -10.37 -46.01
C MET A 1 22.00 -9.52 -44.76
N ALA A 2 22.41 -10.15 -43.65
CA ALA A 2 22.70 -9.46 -42.41
C ALA A 2 24.17 -9.03 -42.43
N THR A 3 24.41 -7.72 -42.51
CA THR A 3 25.73 -7.13 -42.38
C THR A 3 26.26 -7.40 -40.97
N LYS A 4 27.44 -8.01 -40.89
CA LYS A 4 28.24 -8.16 -39.66
C LYS A 4 28.32 -6.82 -38.96
N GLN A 5 27.62 -6.68 -37.84
CA GLN A 5 27.76 -5.55 -36.93
C GLN A 5 29.16 -5.65 -36.31
N SER A 6 29.94 -4.58 -36.41
CA SER A 6 31.29 -4.50 -35.86
C SER A 6 31.27 -4.76 -34.36
N SER A 7 32.18 -5.60 -33.87
CA SER A 7 32.45 -5.72 -32.44
C SER A 7 32.79 -4.34 -31.89
N LEU A 8 31.90 -3.81 -31.04
CA LEU A 8 32.20 -2.63 -30.24
C LEU A 8 33.32 -3.03 -29.29
N VAL A 9 34.54 -2.59 -29.60
CA VAL A 9 35.67 -2.57 -28.67
C VAL A 9 35.27 -1.56 -27.60
N VAL A 10 34.73 -2.08 -26.48
CA VAL A 10 34.52 -1.26 -25.30
C VAL A 10 35.90 -1.03 -24.70
N ASP A 11 36.30 0.23 -24.66
CA ASP A 11 37.52 0.70 -24.00
C ASP A 11 37.50 0.23 -22.53
N PRO A 12 38.44 -0.65 -22.10
CA PRO A 12 38.50 -1.11 -20.72
C PRO A 12 38.72 0.02 -19.72
N ASP A 13 39.25 1.16 -20.15
CA ASP A 13 39.54 2.31 -19.28
C ASP A 13 38.29 3.17 -18.97
N ILE A 14 37.15 2.93 -19.62
CA ILE A 14 35.87 3.58 -19.28
C ILE A 14 35.19 2.88 -18.08
N ILE A 15 35.64 1.69 -17.69
CA ILE A 15 34.89 0.79 -16.80
C ILE A 15 35.27 0.92 -15.30
N ASP A 16 36.43 1.50 -14.97
CA ASP A 16 36.87 1.68 -13.56
C ASP A 16 36.44 3.04 -12.95
N GLY A 17 35.61 3.81 -13.64
CA GLY A 17 35.18 5.16 -13.23
C GLY A 17 33.84 5.24 -12.49
N LEU A 18 33.11 4.13 -12.32
CA LEU A 18 31.88 4.13 -11.52
C LEU A 18 32.23 4.16 -10.02
N PRO A 19 31.50 4.93 -9.20
CA PRO A 19 31.76 4.96 -7.76
C PRO A 19 31.66 3.54 -7.22
N ARG A 20 32.76 3.00 -6.68
CA ARG A 20 32.68 1.80 -5.86
C ARG A 20 31.82 2.13 -4.64
N PRO A 21 31.04 1.17 -4.11
CA PRO A 21 30.35 1.36 -2.83
C PRO A 21 31.35 1.87 -1.80
N SER A 22 31.15 3.10 -1.35
CA SER A 22 32.06 3.80 -0.46
C SER A 22 31.30 4.12 0.83
N PRO A 23 31.97 4.07 2.00
CA PRO A 23 31.35 4.52 3.23
C PRO A 23 30.83 5.95 3.07
N TYR A 24 29.56 6.12 3.44
CA TYR A 24 28.79 7.33 3.24
C TYR A 24 29.45 8.58 3.86
N THR A 25 29.52 9.69 3.12
CA THR A 25 30.04 10.97 3.62
C THR A 25 28.91 11.95 3.94
N LEU A 26 28.99 12.58 5.11
CA LEU A 26 27.97 13.52 5.63
C LEU A 26 27.86 14.82 4.80
N ALA A 27 28.87 15.17 4.01
CA ALA A 27 29.07 16.52 3.47
C ALA A 27 28.26 16.89 2.21
N GLU A 28 27.59 15.96 1.52
CA GLU A 28 27.05 16.21 0.16
C GLU A 28 25.54 15.97 -0.04
N ALA A 29 24.71 15.90 1.00
CA ALA A 29 23.27 15.66 0.75
C ALA A 29 22.54 16.94 0.31
N SER A 30 22.24 17.00 -0.98
CA SER A 30 21.22 17.89 -1.54
C SER A 30 19.96 17.09 -1.86
N ILE A 31 18.83 17.80 -1.94
CA ILE A 31 17.58 17.23 -2.43
C ILE A 31 17.69 17.17 -3.95
N PRO A 32 17.52 15.99 -4.59
CA PRO A 32 17.58 15.91 -6.04
C PRO A 32 16.50 16.75 -6.73
N ASP A 33 16.80 17.31 -7.90
CA ASP A 33 15.88 18.18 -8.65
C ASP A 33 14.54 17.52 -9.02
N ARG A 34 14.50 16.18 -9.07
CA ARG A 34 13.27 15.41 -9.34
C ARG A 34 12.28 15.38 -8.17
N ILE A 35 12.69 15.85 -6.99
CA ILE A 35 11.87 15.86 -5.78
C ILE A 35 11.15 17.21 -5.68
N ASN A 36 9.86 17.22 -5.97
CA ASN A 36 9.04 18.42 -5.90
C ASN A 36 8.60 18.66 -4.44
N CYS A 37 9.33 19.52 -3.73
CA CYS A 37 9.06 19.85 -2.33
C CYS A 37 7.95 20.90 -2.22
N THR A 38 6.84 20.55 -1.59
CA THR A 38 5.72 21.46 -1.27
C THR A 38 6.01 22.26 0.01
N VAL A 39 6.80 21.67 0.90
CA VAL A 39 7.30 22.32 2.12
C VAL A 39 8.83 22.34 2.13
N PRO A 40 9.47 23.33 2.77
CA PRO A 40 10.90 23.31 2.98
C PRO A 40 11.32 22.08 3.78
N ILE A 41 12.18 21.26 3.18
CA ILE A 41 12.79 20.10 3.81
C ILE A 41 14.31 20.24 3.71
N SER A 42 15.02 19.56 4.61
CA SER A 42 16.48 19.51 4.59
C SER A 42 16.99 18.13 4.93
N VAL A 43 18.18 17.79 4.42
CA VAL A 43 18.88 16.55 4.75
C VAL A 43 19.97 16.86 5.77
N ARG A 44 19.96 16.17 6.91
CA ARG A 44 20.91 16.38 8.02
C ARG A 44 21.29 15.02 8.63
N PRO A 45 22.29 14.90 9.52
CA PRO A 45 22.49 13.69 10.31
C PRO A 45 21.18 13.26 11.00
N SER A 46 20.84 11.98 10.95
CA SER A 46 19.65 11.46 11.62
C SER A 46 19.86 11.43 13.13
N PHE A 47 18.84 11.83 13.90
CA PHE A 47 18.85 11.63 15.35
C PHE A 47 18.50 10.19 15.74
N ILE A 48 17.70 9.52 14.89
CA ILE A 48 17.29 8.12 15.08
C ILE A 48 18.44 7.16 14.77
N ASP A 49 19.24 7.48 13.76
CA ASP A 49 20.39 6.69 13.35
C ASP A 49 21.59 7.60 13.04
N PRO A 50 22.40 7.96 14.05
CA PRO A 50 23.50 8.91 13.91
C PRO A 50 24.58 8.53 12.88
N LYS A 51 24.59 7.28 12.40
CA LYS A 51 25.49 6.82 11.33
C LYS A 51 25.00 7.19 9.93
N ASN A 52 23.74 7.60 9.81
CA ASN A 52 23.05 7.86 8.56
C ASN A 52 22.45 9.27 8.55
N LYS A 53 21.91 9.66 7.38
CA LYS A 53 21.14 10.90 7.24
C LYS A 53 19.66 10.66 7.52
N GLY A 54 18.99 11.75 7.89
CA GLY A 54 17.55 11.86 8.05
C GLY A 54 17.03 13.05 7.24
N LEU A 55 15.75 12.99 6.88
CA LEU A 55 15.03 14.14 6.35
C LEU A 55 14.41 14.93 7.48
N TYR A 56 14.39 16.24 7.36
CA TYR A 56 13.82 17.13 8.35
C TYR A 56 12.84 18.08 7.68
N ILE A 57 11.79 18.40 8.41
CA ILE A 57 10.84 19.44 8.06
C ILE A 57 11.33 20.76 8.65
N ASP A 58 11.44 21.83 7.85
CA ASP A 58 12.01 23.09 8.35
C ASP A 58 10.95 24.09 8.83
N LYS A 59 9.66 23.79 8.67
CA LYS A 59 8.52 24.60 9.13
C LYS A 59 7.42 23.73 9.71
N ASP A 60 6.54 24.27 10.54
CA ASP A 60 5.39 23.49 11.03
C ASP A 60 4.49 23.01 9.88
N VAL A 61 4.01 21.77 10.01
CA VAL A 61 3.15 21.09 9.03
C VAL A 61 1.94 20.50 9.72
N SER A 62 0.77 20.59 9.06
CA SER A 62 -0.50 20.05 9.55
C SER A 62 -0.74 18.61 9.09
N PRO A 63 -1.56 17.83 9.82
CA PRO A 63 -2.01 16.53 9.33
C PRO A 63 -2.63 16.64 7.93
N GLY A 64 -2.24 15.76 7.01
CA GLY A 64 -2.73 15.74 5.63
C GLY A 64 -1.98 16.65 4.65
N ASP A 65 -1.04 17.48 5.09
CA ASP A 65 -0.22 18.27 4.17
C ASP A 65 0.72 17.37 3.36
N ILE A 66 0.81 17.63 2.06
CA ILE A 66 1.79 16.99 1.18
C ILE A 66 3.14 17.62 1.45
N LEU A 67 4.16 16.80 1.74
CA LEU A 67 5.51 17.27 2.00
C LEU A 67 6.30 17.44 0.71
N PHE A 68 6.35 16.37 -0.08
CA PHE A 68 6.93 16.36 -1.41
C PHE A 68 6.31 15.28 -2.28
N THR A 69 6.50 15.42 -3.58
CA THR A 69 6.11 14.42 -4.58
C THR A 69 7.27 14.07 -5.50
N ILE A 70 7.25 12.86 -6.05
CA ILE A 70 8.17 12.40 -7.08
C ILE A 70 7.31 11.91 -8.23
N GLU A 71 7.13 12.75 -9.26
CA GLU A 71 6.25 12.43 -10.39
C GLU A 71 6.69 11.17 -11.14
N LYS A 72 8.02 11.01 -11.26
CA LYS A 72 8.67 9.87 -11.92
C LYS A 72 9.78 9.35 -11.01
N PRO A 73 9.47 8.39 -10.10
CA PRO A 73 10.51 7.70 -9.34
C PRO A 73 11.54 7.07 -10.29
N LEU A 74 12.79 6.96 -9.84
CA LEU A 74 13.87 6.44 -10.70
C LEU A 74 13.54 5.08 -11.32
N PHE A 75 12.98 4.16 -10.53
CA PHE A 75 12.44 2.92 -11.06
C PHE A 75 11.12 2.56 -10.39
N ALA A 76 10.14 2.20 -11.21
CA ALA A 76 8.89 1.59 -10.80
C ALA A 76 8.72 0.30 -11.61
N ILE A 77 8.50 -0.82 -10.94
CA ILE A 77 8.42 -2.16 -11.55
C ILE A 77 7.10 -2.80 -11.16
N VAL A 78 6.30 -3.21 -12.14
CA VAL A 78 5.01 -3.88 -11.91
C VAL A 78 5.19 -5.22 -11.19
N GLU A 79 4.24 -5.59 -10.33
CA GLU A 79 4.23 -6.85 -9.55
C GLU A 79 4.17 -8.13 -10.43
N GLN A 80 4.40 -9.32 -9.84
CA GLN A 80 4.52 -10.61 -10.55
C GLN A 80 3.19 -11.18 -11.11
N ILE A 81 3.33 -12.14 -12.04
CA ILE A 81 2.37 -13.05 -12.69
C ILE A 81 1.03 -12.39 -12.99
N ASN A 82 0.04 -12.59 -12.11
CA ASN A 82 -1.35 -12.26 -12.38
C ASN A 82 -1.60 -10.76 -12.32
N THR A 83 -0.76 -10.02 -11.59
CA THR A 83 -0.83 -8.56 -11.53
C THR A 83 -0.20 -7.93 -12.77
N ARG A 84 0.91 -8.50 -13.27
CA ARG A 84 1.62 -8.00 -14.47
C ARG A 84 0.72 -7.94 -15.70
N LEU A 85 -0.07 -8.99 -15.93
CA LEU A 85 -0.99 -9.08 -17.07
C LEU A 85 -2.19 -8.10 -16.98
N LYS A 86 -2.44 -7.57 -15.79
CA LYS A 86 -3.59 -6.72 -15.45
C LYS A 86 -3.20 -5.29 -15.08
N THR A 87 -1.94 -4.92 -15.29
CA THR A 87 -1.38 -3.63 -14.90
C THR A 87 -0.61 -3.04 -16.07
N CYS A 88 -0.80 -1.75 -16.33
CA CYS A 88 0.01 -1.02 -17.30
C CYS A 88 1.42 -0.75 -16.73
N ASP A 89 2.47 -1.12 -17.47
CA ASP A 89 3.87 -0.92 -17.05
C ASP A 89 4.31 0.55 -16.97
N ASN A 90 3.60 1.46 -17.66
CA ASN A 90 3.90 2.90 -17.59
C ASN A 90 3.14 3.62 -16.47
N CYS A 91 1.82 3.49 -16.43
CA CYS A 91 0.96 4.34 -15.60
C CYS A 91 0.41 3.62 -14.35
N PHE A 92 0.68 2.31 -14.20
CA PHE A 92 0.23 1.47 -13.10
C PHE A 92 -1.30 1.40 -12.95
N ALA A 93 -2.04 1.76 -14.00
CA ALA A 93 -3.46 1.48 -14.10
C ALA A 93 -3.66 -0.04 -14.04
N TYR A 94 -4.51 -0.49 -13.11
CA TYR A 94 -4.82 -1.88 -12.89
C TYR A 94 -6.31 -2.11 -13.13
N GLN A 95 -6.64 -3.26 -13.69
CA GLN A 95 -8.01 -3.75 -13.66
C GLN A 95 -8.07 -5.29 -13.63
N SER A 96 -8.90 -5.82 -12.73
CA SER A 96 -9.26 -7.24 -12.71
C SER A 96 -10.77 -7.37 -12.76
N VAL A 97 -11.25 -8.17 -13.70
CA VAL A 97 -12.65 -8.59 -13.76
C VAL A 97 -12.70 -10.03 -13.28
N GLU A 98 -13.30 -10.26 -12.12
CA GLU A 98 -13.38 -11.60 -11.55
C GLU A 98 -14.83 -12.10 -11.57
N ARG A 99 -15.03 -13.32 -12.08
CA ARG A 99 -16.38 -13.89 -12.24
C ARG A 99 -17.08 -13.97 -10.89
N GLY A 100 -18.14 -13.19 -10.74
CA GLY A 100 -18.92 -13.10 -9.52
C GLY A 100 -18.30 -12.20 -8.46
N LEU A 101 -17.08 -11.68 -8.65
CA LEU A 101 -16.35 -10.83 -7.71
C LEU A 101 -16.42 -9.31 -8.03
N GLY A 102 -16.96 -8.94 -9.19
CA GLY A 102 -17.04 -7.55 -9.65
C GLY A 102 -15.79 -7.11 -10.41
N THR A 103 -15.71 -5.80 -10.70
CA THR A 103 -14.58 -5.18 -11.39
C THR A 103 -13.78 -4.36 -10.39
N VAL A 104 -12.53 -4.73 -10.18
CA VAL A 104 -11.58 -3.96 -9.37
C VAL A 104 -10.75 -3.11 -10.31
N SER A 105 -10.68 -1.79 -10.10
CA SER A 105 -9.83 -0.91 -10.93
C SER A 105 -9.14 0.17 -10.12
N THR A 106 -8.01 0.70 -10.61
CA THR A 106 -7.33 1.89 -10.06
C THR A 106 -7.54 3.14 -10.91
N VAL A 107 -8.40 3.03 -11.93
CA VAL A 107 -8.80 4.13 -12.81
C VAL A 107 -10.31 4.15 -12.95
N GLU A 108 -10.86 5.35 -13.10
CA GLU A 108 -12.28 5.53 -13.34
C GLU A 108 -12.62 5.06 -14.77
N ARG A 109 -13.35 3.96 -14.88
CA ARG A 109 -13.99 3.49 -16.13
C ARG A 109 -15.32 2.85 -15.82
N TYR A 110 -16.23 2.86 -16.79
CA TYR A 110 -17.49 2.12 -16.68
C TYR A 110 -17.18 0.63 -16.52
N ILE A 111 -17.84 -0.03 -15.55
CA ILE A 111 -17.62 -1.43 -15.13
C ILE A 111 -17.68 -2.42 -16.30
N GLU A 112 -18.38 -2.08 -17.38
CA GLU A 112 -18.56 -2.93 -18.56
C GLU A 112 -17.42 -2.84 -19.58
N THR A 113 -16.52 -1.85 -19.44
CA THR A 113 -15.37 -1.68 -20.34
C THR A 113 -14.08 -2.14 -19.68
N ALA A 114 -13.67 -3.36 -20.03
CA ALA A 114 -12.34 -3.85 -19.69
C ALA A 114 -11.24 -2.97 -20.31
N ILE A 115 -10.14 -2.74 -19.61
CA ILE A 115 -8.93 -2.12 -20.14
C ILE A 115 -8.25 -3.16 -21.03
N PRO A 116 -8.05 -2.88 -22.32
CA PRO A 116 -7.22 -3.72 -23.17
C PRO A 116 -5.77 -3.51 -22.76
N PHE A 117 -5.23 -4.41 -21.94
CA PHE A 117 -3.82 -4.41 -21.60
C PHE A 117 -3.04 -5.05 -22.76
N ASP A 118 -2.66 -4.22 -23.74
CA ASP A 118 -1.95 -4.65 -24.93
C ASP A 118 -0.52 -5.05 -24.60
N GLN A 119 -0.18 -6.29 -24.95
CA GLN A 119 1.16 -6.84 -24.76
C GLN A 119 2.13 -6.28 -25.81
N CYS A 120 3.38 -6.03 -25.44
CA CYS A 120 4.42 -5.72 -26.40
C CYS A 120 4.62 -6.88 -27.38
N GLY A 121 4.37 -6.63 -28.67
CA GLY A 121 4.48 -7.67 -29.71
C GLY A 121 5.90 -8.19 -29.99
N SER A 122 6.93 -7.60 -29.39
CA SER A 122 8.31 -8.09 -29.49
C SER A 122 8.69 -8.98 -28.31
N CYS A 123 8.76 -8.43 -27.09
CA CYS A 123 9.24 -9.18 -25.92
C CYS A 123 8.15 -10.02 -25.22
N GLY A 124 6.87 -9.69 -25.39
CA GLY A 124 5.79 -10.35 -24.63
C GLY A 124 5.76 -10.03 -23.11
N VAL A 125 6.71 -9.26 -22.58
CA VAL A 125 6.85 -9.05 -21.13
C VAL A 125 5.93 -7.93 -20.61
N TYR A 126 5.88 -6.80 -21.30
CA TYR A 126 5.16 -5.63 -20.80
C TYR A 126 3.78 -5.47 -21.40
N HIS A 127 2.88 -4.89 -20.60
CA HIS A 127 1.48 -4.64 -20.97
C HIS A 127 1.14 -3.15 -20.79
N TYR A 128 0.30 -2.62 -21.67
CA TYR A 128 -0.03 -1.19 -21.71
C TYR A 128 -1.54 -0.98 -21.84
N CYS A 129 -2.08 0.03 -21.14
CA CYS A 129 -3.51 0.33 -21.22
C CYS A 129 -3.92 1.08 -22.49
N ASP A 130 -2.94 1.68 -23.19
CA ASP A 130 -3.10 2.40 -24.46
C ASP A 130 -1.74 2.65 -25.14
N GLU A 131 -1.78 3.09 -26.41
CA GLU A 131 -0.62 3.41 -27.24
C GLU A 131 0.25 4.52 -26.64
N ARG A 132 -0.37 5.50 -25.96
CA ARG A 132 0.36 6.59 -25.31
C ARG A 132 1.29 6.03 -24.23
N CYS A 133 0.78 5.15 -23.36
CA CYS A 133 1.55 4.52 -22.31
C CYS A 133 2.66 3.62 -22.87
N GLN A 134 2.39 2.91 -23.96
CA GLN A 134 3.40 2.11 -24.65
C GLN A 134 4.54 3.00 -25.17
N ARG A 135 4.22 4.10 -25.86
CA ARG A 135 5.21 5.03 -26.42
C ARG A 135 6.05 5.69 -25.33
N GLU A 136 5.42 6.20 -24.28
CA GLU A 136 6.12 6.83 -23.14
C GLU A 136 7.09 5.83 -22.45
N ALA A 137 6.67 4.59 -22.22
CA ALA A 137 7.54 3.56 -21.64
C ALA A 137 8.68 3.16 -22.59
N PHE A 138 8.38 3.04 -23.89
CA PHE A 138 9.37 2.71 -24.91
C PHE A 138 10.46 3.76 -25.00
N GLU A 139 10.10 5.03 -25.00
CA GLU A 139 11.05 6.15 -25.02
C GLU A 139 11.93 6.19 -23.77
N HIS A 140 11.35 5.91 -22.59
CA HIS A 140 12.02 6.00 -21.30
C HIS A 140 12.97 4.84 -21.00
N HIS A 141 12.52 3.60 -21.12
CA HIS A 141 13.27 2.44 -20.62
C HIS A 141 13.11 1.19 -21.50
N HIS A 142 11.90 0.92 -21.99
CA HIS A 142 11.59 -0.39 -22.57
C HIS A 142 12.39 -0.67 -23.86
N LYS A 143 12.67 0.33 -24.72
CA LYS A 143 13.49 0.10 -25.92
C LYS A 143 14.89 -0.45 -25.62
N HIS A 144 15.41 -0.22 -24.41
CA HIS A 144 16.75 -0.65 -23.99
C HIS A 144 16.76 -2.08 -23.40
N GLU A 145 15.65 -2.54 -22.84
CA GLU A 145 15.53 -3.86 -22.21
C GLU A 145 14.77 -4.87 -23.09
N CYS A 146 13.97 -4.41 -24.07
CA CYS A 146 13.10 -5.25 -24.91
C CYS A 146 13.85 -6.42 -25.57
N ILE A 147 14.98 -6.13 -26.22
CA ILE A 147 15.76 -7.16 -26.93
C ILE A 147 16.39 -8.15 -25.96
N ASN A 148 16.86 -7.69 -24.79
CA ASN A 148 17.41 -8.60 -23.78
C ASN A 148 16.36 -9.60 -23.28
N PHE A 149 15.09 -9.19 -23.17
CA PHE A 149 14.01 -10.13 -22.86
C PHE A 149 13.73 -11.11 -24.00
N VAL A 150 13.75 -10.66 -25.26
CA VAL A 150 13.59 -11.55 -26.43
C VAL A 150 14.67 -12.62 -26.43
N ASP A 151 15.92 -12.20 -26.31
CA ASP A 151 17.07 -13.11 -26.32
C ASP A 151 16.99 -14.08 -25.13
N PHE A 152 16.74 -13.58 -23.92
CA PHE A 152 16.62 -14.41 -22.72
C PHE A 152 15.50 -15.44 -22.81
N LEU A 153 14.31 -15.05 -23.30
CA LEU A 153 13.19 -15.97 -23.50
C LEU A 153 13.48 -17.04 -24.56
N SER A 154 14.36 -16.75 -25.53
CA SER A 154 14.71 -17.70 -26.58
C SER A 154 15.82 -18.68 -26.18
N GLU A 155 16.71 -18.28 -25.28
CA GLU A 155 17.91 -19.04 -24.92
C GLU A 155 17.78 -19.79 -23.59
N GLU A 156 17.00 -19.27 -22.64
CA GLU A 156 16.98 -19.76 -21.26
C GLU A 156 15.63 -20.39 -20.87
N PRO A 157 15.57 -21.72 -20.62
CA PRO A 157 14.31 -22.41 -20.31
C PRO A 157 13.57 -21.90 -19.07
N LEU A 158 14.30 -21.27 -18.13
CA LEU A 158 13.75 -20.72 -16.89
C LEU A 158 13.51 -19.20 -16.96
N ALA A 159 13.65 -18.59 -18.13
CA ALA A 159 13.54 -17.13 -18.30
C ALA A 159 12.23 -16.57 -17.75
N GLU A 160 11.11 -17.23 -18.01
CA GLU A 160 9.80 -16.81 -17.49
C GLU A 160 9.81 -16.68 -15.96
N SER A 161 10.35 -17.69 -15.26
CA SER A 161 10.44 -17.69 -13.79
C SER A 161 11.28 -16.52 -13.25
N PHE A 162 12.37 -16.17 -13.95
CA PHE A 162 13.19 -15.01 -13.58
C PHE A 162 12.49 -13.68 -13.86
N ILE A 163 11.86 -13.55 -15.03
CA ILE A 163 11.14 -12.34 -15.45
C ILE A 163 10.00 -12.02 -14.48
N GLU A 164 9.37 -13.03 -13.87
CA GLU A 164 8.33 -12.76 -12.88
C GLU A 164 8.83 -12.02 -11.64
N ARG A 165 10.11 -12.22 -11.27
CA ARG A 165 10.69 -11.56 -10.11
C ARG A 165 10.92 -10.06 -10.36
N THR A 166 10.47 -9.25 -9.42
CA THR A 166 10.57 -7.79 -9.51
C THR A 166 11.99 -7.28 -9.33
N ASP A 167 12.78 -7.93 -8.47
CA ASP A 167 14.21 -7.65 -8.29
C ASP A 167 15.00 -7.88 -9.58
N PHE A 168 14.73 -8.98 -10.31
CA PHE A 168 15.36 -9.29 -11.59
C PHE A 168 15.04 -8.22 -12.64
N ARG A 169 13.76 -7.88 -12.83
CA ARG A 169 13.35 -6.83 -13.78
C ARG A 169 13.91 -5.46 -13.40
N PHE A 170 13.96 -5.13 -12.12
CA PHE A 170 14.61 -3.92 -11.62
C PHE A 170 16.09 -3.86 -12.02
N VAL A 171 16.86 -4.90 -11.71
CA VAL A 171 18.30 -4.96 -12.00
C VAL A 171 18.54 -4.90 -13.50
N LEU A 172 17.80 -5.68 -14.29
CA LEU A 172 17.94 -5.64 -15.75
C LEU A 172 17.65 -4.24 -16.31
N ARG A 173 16.57 -3.60 -15.86
CA ARG A 173 16.22 -2.22 -16.24
C ARG A 173 17.34 -1.24 -15.88
N PHE A 174 17.87 -1.32 -14.66
CA PHE A 174 18.98 -0.51 -14.20
C PHE A 174 20.19 -0.67 -15.13
N LEU A 175 20.60 -1.90 -15.42
CA LEU A 175 21.79 -2.19 -16.24
C LEU A 175 21.60 -1.73 -17.69
N CYS A 176 20.43 -1.94 -18.27
CA CYS A 176 20.11 -1.49 -19.63
C CYS A 176 20.12 0.04 -19.73
N MET A 177 19.56 0.74 -18.74
CA MET A 177 19.57 2.21 -18.67
C MET A 177 20.98 2.76 -18.43
N ALA A 178 21.78 2.12 -17.57
CA ALA A 178 23.18 2.50 -17.34
C ALA A 178 24.00 2.38 -18.63
N LYS A 179 23.88 1.24 -19.34
CA LYS A 179 24.53 1.00 -20.63
C LYS A 179 24.11 2.01 -21.71
N ALA A 180 22.86 2.46 -21.67
CA ALA A 180 22.33 3.48 -22.56
C ALA A 180 22.70 4.93 -22.14
N ASN A 181 23.50 5.12 -21.09
CA ASN A 181 23.86 6.41 -20.51
C ASN A 181 22.65 7.25 -20.06
N LEU A 182 21.56 6.60 -19.65
CA LEU A 182 20.37 7.27 -19.12
C LEU A 182 20.46 7.56 -17.61
N LEU A 183 21.41 6.95 -16.91
CA LEU A 183 21.68 7.21 -15.49
C LEU A 183 22.87 8.15 -15.38
N THR A 184 22.64 9.38 -14.90
CA THR A 184 23.72 10.37 -14.72
C THR A 184 24.68 9.96 -13.61
N LYS A 185 25.87 10.56 -13.58
CA LYS A 185 26.84 10.31 -12.50
C LYS A 185 26.27 10.65 -11.12
N GLU A 186 25.45 11.69 -11.06
CA GLU A 186 24.77 12.15 -9.85
C GLU A 186 23.75 11.12 -9.37
N ILE A 187 22.92 10.57 -10.27
CA ILE A 187 21.95 9.50 -9.96
C ILE A 187 22.68 8.24 -9.49
N MET A 188 23.74 7.84 -10.19
CA MET A 188 24.54 6.68 -9.83
C MET A 188 25.17 6.85 -8.44
N ARG A 189 25.77 8.02 -8.17
CA ARG A 189 26.31 8.35 -6.85
C ARG A 189 25.23 8.32 -5.79
N GLU A 190 24.07 8.92 -6.03
CA GLU A 190 22.95 8.93 -5.09
C GLU A 190 22.52 7.50 -4.75
N PHE A 191 22.38 6.63 -5.75
CA PHE A 191 22.00 5.23 -5.56
C PHE A 191 23.01 4.45 -4.72
N PHE A 192 24.30 4.48 -5.08
CA PHE A 192 25.34 3.72 -4.38
C PHE A 192 25.70 4.27 -2.99
N THR A 193 25.29 5.50 -2.70
CA THR A 193 25.47 6.12 -1.38
C THR A 193 24.18 6.10 -0.56
N ALA A 194 23.07 5.61 -1.10
CA ALA A 194 21.83 5.50 -0.37
C ALA A 194 22.05 4.67 0.91
N PRO A 195 21.46 5.07 2.05
CA PRO A 195 21.51 4.26 3.25
C PRO A 195 20.68 3.00 3.03
N VAL A 196 21.32 1.87 3.31
CA VAL A 196 20.89 0.57 2.81
C VAL A 196 21.16 -0.45 3.92
N GLY A 197 20.34 -0.41 4.96
CA GLY A 197 20.35 -1.25 6.17
C GLY A 197 21.58 -2.16 6.37
N ASN A 198 21.35 -3.47 6.45
CA ASN A 198 22.39 -4.50 6.48
C ASN A 198 22.41 -5.26 5.16
N LEU A 199 22.67 -4.58 4.03
CA LEU A 199 22.65 -5.16 2.67
C LEU A 199 23.43 -6.45 2.50
N TYR A 200 24.48 -6.64 3.29
CA TYR A 200 25.46 -7.70 3.09
C TYR A 200 25.36 -8.82 4.13
N ASP A 201 24.40 -8.76 5.06
CA ASP A 201 24.24 -9.77 6.11
C ASP A 201 23.45 -10.99 5.60
N PHE A 202 24.02 -11.66 4.61
CA PHE A 202 23.52 -12.93 4.08
C PHE A 202 24.27 -14.11 4.69
N GLY A 203 23.58 -15.25 4.81
CA GLY A 203 24.29 -16.52 4.97
C GLY A 203 25.15 -16.83 3.74
N PRO A 204 26.29 -17.55 3.89
CA PRO A 204 27.24 -17.78 2.79
C PRO A 204 26.63 -18.35 1.50
N SER A 205 25.62 -19.21 1.63
CA SER A 205 24.92 -19.79 0.48
C SER A 205 24.11 -18.75 -0.29
N MET A 206 23.44 -17.82 0.40
CA MET A 206 22.66 -16.77 -0.27
C MET A 206 23.58 -15.78 -0.98
N GLU A 207 24.67 -15.35 -0.33
CA GLU A 207 25.65 -14.47 -0.97
C GLU A 207 26.18 -15.07 -2.28
N THR A 208 26.56 -16.35 -2.26
CA THR A 208 27.03 -17.08 -3.45
C THR A 208 25.98 -17.06 -4.57
N SER A 209 24.71 -17.32 -4.24
CA SER A 209 23.61 -17.27 -5.21
C SER A 209 23.44 -15.87 -5.82
N TYR A 210 23.54 -14.81 -5.02
CA TYR A 210 23.42 -13.43 -5.50
C TYR A 210 24.61 -12.99 -6.35
N ARG A 211 25.83 -13.43 -6.01
CA ARG A 211 27.02 -13.19 -6.85
C ARG A 211 26.91 -13.88 -8.20
N ASN A 212 26.46 -15.14 -8.23
CA ASN A 212 26.18 -15.84 -9.48
C ASN A 212 25.10 -15.13 -10.31
N LEU A 213 24.02 -14.68 -9.66
CA LEU A 213 22.98 -13.90 -10.32
C LEU A 213 23.53 -12.57 -10.87
N SER A 214 24.46 -11.92 -10.17
CA SER A 214 25.12 -10.69 -10.62
C SER A 214 25.91 -10.89 -11.90
N LEU A 215 26.68 -11.98 -11.98
CA LEU A 215 27.42 -12.38 -13.18
C LEU A 215 26.47 -12.64 -14.36
N ASN A 216 25.43 -13.44 -14.13
CA ASN A 216 24.45 -13.74 -15.17
C ASN A 216 23.74 -12.48 -15.66
N MET A 217 23.39 -11.57 -14.76
CA MET A 217 22.75 -10.29 -15.10
C MET A 217 23.68 -9.37 -15.91
N LYS A 218 24.98 -9.37 -15.59
CA LYS A 218 25.99 -8.65 -16.37
C LYS A 218 26.05 -9.14 -17.80
N LEU A 219 26.11 -10.46 -17.97
CA LEU A 219 26.16 -11.11 -19.28
C LEU A 219 24.88 -10.85 -20.07
N LEU A 220 23.72 -11.06 -19.45
CA LEU A 220 22.42 -10.86 -20.09
C LEU A 220 22.23 -9.42 -20.57
N ALA A 221 22.52 -8.42 -19.73
CA ALA A 221 22.40 -7.02 -20.12
C ALA A 221 23.55 -6.55 -21.04
N ASN A 222 24.58 -7.38 -21.21
CA ASN A 222 25.88 -7.01 -21.76
C ASN A 222 26.32 -5.65 -21.18
N SER A 223 26.33 -5.59 -19.84
CA SER A 223 26.45 -4.35 -19.08
C SER A 223 27.91 -4.02 -18.78
N PRO A 224 28.32 -2.74 -18.89
CA PRO A 224 29.65 -2.30 -18.47
C PRO A 224 29.80 -2.24 -16.94
N VAL A 225 28.73 -2.40 -16.16
CA VAL A 225 28.77 -2.28 -14.70
C VAL A 225 29.56 -3.44 -14.08
N HIS A 226 30.42 -3.14 -13.11
CA HIS A 226 31.21 -4.14 -12.38
C HIS A 226 30.31 -5.10 -11.57
N GLU A 227 30.69 -6.38 -11.46
CA GLU A 227 29.87 -7.40 -10.81
C GLU A 227 29.55 -7.09 -9.34
N ASP A 228 30.51 -6.53 -8.58
CA ASP A 228 30.25 -6.09 -7.20
C ASP A 228 29.21 -4.95 -7.11
N SER A 229 29.15 -4.09 -8.12
CA SER A 229 28.12 -3.05 -8.19
C SER A 229 26.75 -3.65 -8.52
N ILE A 230 26.70 -4.66 -9.39
CA ILE A 230 25.47 -5.42 -9.69
C ILE A 230 24.99 -6.16 -8.45
N PHE A 231 25.91 -6.76 -7.70
CA PHE A 231 25.61 -7.39 -6.41
C PHE A 231 25.02 -6.36 -5.43
N HIS A 232 25.60 -5.17 -5.31
CA HIS A 232 25.02 -4.08 -4.52
C HIS A 232 23.60 -3.68 -4.99
N ILE A 233 23.37 -3.57 -6.30
CA ILE A 233 22.04 -3.25 -6.87
C ILE A 233 21.03 -4.35 -6.53
N LEU A 234 21.40 -5.63 -6.59
CA LEU A 234 20.54 -6.74 -6.18
C LEU A 234 20.21 -6.67 -4.69
N CYS A 235 21.20 -6.39 -3.85
CA CYS A 235 20.96 -6.21 -2.41
C CYS A 235 20.00 -5.04 -2.17
N PHE A 236 20.20 -3.91 -2.84
CA PHE A 236 19.29 -2.76 -2.78
C PHE A 236 17.87 -3.17 -3.16
N ALA A 237 17.73 -3.98 -4.23
CA ALA A 237 16.46 -4.46 -4.74
C ALA A 237 15.67 -5.32 -3.74
N ILE A 238 16.31 -5.87 -2.71
CA ILE A 238 15.68 -6.76 -1.72
C ILE A 238 15.39 -6.01 -0.44
N HIS A 239 16.32 -5.17 -0.01
CA HIS A 239 16.22 -4.48 1.27
C HIS A 239 15.48 -3.15 1.17
N GLN A 240 15.49 -2.48 0.01
CA GLN A 240 14.93 -1.14 -0.17
C GLN A 240 13.71 -1.11 -1.09
N ILE A 241 12.89 -2.18 -1.08
CA ILE A 241 11.63 -2.22 -1.80
C ILE A 241 10.54 -1.41 -1.11
N ILE A 242 9.88 -0.56 -1.89
CA ILE A 242 8.72 0.21 -1.42
C ILE A 242 7.51 -0.26 -2.21
N PRO A 243 6.62 -1.06 -1.60
CA PRO A 243 5.43 -1.54 -2.28
C PRO A 243 4.55 -0.39 -2.75
N MET A 244 4.18 -0.44 -4.03
CA MET A 244 3.28 0.52 -4.66
C MET A 244 1.85 0.04 -4.50
N TYR A 245 1.23 0.45 -3.40
CA TYR A 245 -0.19 0.23 -3.18
C TYR A 245 -1.01 1.31 -3.91
N GLN A 246 -1.80 0.91 -4.90
CA GLN A 246 -2.72 1.80 -5.62
C GLN A 246 -4.11 1.70 -5.02
N PRO A 247 -4.78 2.81 -4.68
CA PRO A 247 -6.15 2.77 -4.21
C PRO A 247 -7.09 2.22 -5.29
N PHE A 248 -8.04 1.38 -4.89
CA PHE A 248 -9.10 0.94 -5.78
C PHE A 248 -10.22 1.97 -5.87
N ILE A 249 -10.74 2.08 -7.08
CA ILE A 249 -11.99 2.72 -7.44
C ILE A 249 -12.99 1.59 -7.70
N CYS A 250 -14.12 1.67 -7.03
CA CYS A 250 -15.18 0.68 -6.99
C CYS A 250 -16.52 1.41 -7.01
N GLN A 251 -17.59 0.75 -7.46
CA GLN A 251 -18.91 1.34 -7.34
C GLN A 251 -19.56 0.98 -6.01
N PHE A 252 -20.41 1.87 -5.50
CA PHE A 252 -21.19 1.64 -4.29
C PHE A 252 -22.41 0.73 -4.56
N ASN A 253 -22.18 -0.50 -5.03
CA ASN A 253 -23.23 -1.46 -5.36
C ASN A 253 -23.03 -2.76 -4.58
N ARG A 254 -24.12 -3.33 -4.04
CA ARG A 254 -24.11 -4.62 -3.33
C ARG A 254 -23.62 -5.81 -4.16
N HIS A 255 -23.70 -5.72 -5.49
CA HIS A 255 -23.22 -6.76 -6.41
C HIS A 255 -21.76 -6.56 -6.80
N ASP A 256 -21.20 -5.39 -6.50
CA ASP A 256 -19.77 -5.14 -6.59
C ASP A 256 -19.15 -5.70 -5.31
N ILE A 257 -18.59 -6.89 -5.42
CA ILE A 257 -18.00 -7.60 -4.30
C ILE A 257 -16.47 -7.45 -4.29
N SER A 258 -15.95 -6.44 -5.01
CA SER A 258 -14.53 -6.09 -5.09
C SER A 258 -13.87 -5.86 -3.73
N TYR A 259 -14.66 -5.48 -2.71
CA TYR A 259 -14.19 -5.34 -1.33
C TYR A 259 -14.40 -6.55 -0.41
N TRP A 260 -15.04 -7.61 -0.88
CA TRP A 260 -15.41 -8.75 -0.02
C TRP A 260 -14.20 -9.51 0.50
N ASP A 261 -13.04 -9.37 -0.13
CA ASP A 261 -11.80 -9.73 0.53
C ASP A 261 -11.52 -8.72 1.65
N THR A 262 -12.03 -8.99 2.86
CA THR A 262 -11.89 -8.04 3.97
C THR A 262 -10.45 -7.93 4.49
N SER A 263 -9.49 -8.78 4.09
CA SER A 263 -8.07 -8.60 4.41
C SER A 263 -7.33 -7.77 3.39
N SER A 264 -7.75 -7.78 2.14
CA SER A 264 -7.09 -6.96 1.13
C SER A 264 -7.41 -5.48 1.40
N PRO A 265 -6.43 -4.59 1.65
CA PRO A 265 -6.69 -3.16 1.85
C PRO A 265 -7.51 -2.57 0.68
N THR A 266 -8.04 -1.34 0.79
CA THR A 266 -8.65 -0.65 -0.38
C THR A 266 -7.61 -0.26 -1.43
N SER A 267 -6.54 -1.04 -1.54
CA SER A 267 -5.41 -0.84 -2.42
C SER A 267 -4.85 -2.17 -2.90
N ILE A 268 -4.37 -2.21 -4.15
CA ILE A 268 -3.63 -3.34 -4.71
C ILE A 268 -2.13 -3.09 -4.69
N PRO A 269 -1.30 -4.09 -4.36
CA PRO A 269 0.10 -4.07 -4.74
C PRO A 269 0.22 -4.13 -6.27
N CYS A 270 0.42 -2.98 -6.93
CA CYS A 270 0.65 -2.91 -8.37
C CYS A 270 2.11 -3.10 -8.75
N GLY A 271 3.04 -2.93 -7.80
CA GLY A 271 4.48 -3.02 -8.08
C GLY A 271 5.35 -2.53 -6.95
N TYR A 272 6.60 -2.22 -7.26
CA TYR A 272 7.61 -1.71 -6.34
C TYR A 272 8.28 -0.46 -6.90
N CYS A 273 8.52 0.49 -6.01
CA CYS A 273 9.27 1.71 -6.25
C CYS A 273 10.67 1.57 -5.68
N TYR A 274 11.69 1.91 -6.47
CA TYR A 274 13.09 1.97 -6.07
C TYR A 274 13.61 3.39 -6.25
N GLU A 275 13.69 4.10 -5.14
CA GLU A 275 13.99 5.52 -5.09
C GLU A 275 14.98 5.80 -3.93
N PRO A 276 16.29 5.92 -4.23
CA PRO A 276 17.36 6.22 -3.27
C PRO A 276 17.04 7.37 -2.31
N PHE A 277 16.40 8.43 -2.79
CA PHE A 277 16.15 9.60 -1.96
C PHE A 277 15.27 9.27 -0.76
N ILE A 278 14.28 8.38 -0.92
CA ILE A 278 13.33 8.07 0.14
C ILE A 278 13.81 6.98 1.11
N THR A 279 14.94 6.32 0.84
CA THR A 279 15.57 5.38 1.80
C THR A 279 16.25 6.11 2.96
N ILE A 280 16.45 7.42 2.86
CA ILE A 280 17.04 8.22 3.93
C ILE A 280 16.11 8.37 5.14
N MET A 281 14.79 8.24 4.95
CA MET A 281 13.82 8.29 6.05
C MET A 281 13.96 7.08 6.98
N ARG A 282 13.97 7.34 8.29
CA ARG A 282 14.11 6.29 9.30
C ARG A 282 12.77 5.73 9.76
N ASN A 283 12.83 4.54 10.37
CA ASN A 283 11.65 3.88 10.90
C ASN A 283 11.18 4.48 12.23
N ASP A 284 9.89 4.79 12.28
CA ASP A 284 9.12 4.91 13.52
C ASP A 284 7.83 4.08 13.36
N CYS A 285 7.51 3.23 14.33
CA CYS A 285 6.30 2.41 14.26
C CYS A 285 5.01 3.24 14.30
N ASN A 286 5.09 4.47 14.83
CA ASN A 286 4.07 5.50 14.77
C ASN A 286 4.57 6.69 13.94
N ALA A 287 4.96 6.42 12.70
CA ALA A 287 5.51 7.38 11.76
C ALA A 287 4.73 8.70 11.69
N ASN A 288 5.46 9.81 11.56
CA ASN A 288 4.84 11.13 11.35
C ASN A 288 4.45 11.38 9.88
N THR A 289 4.90 10.54 8.95
CA THR A 289 4.55 10.63 7.54
C THR A 289 4.05 9.32 6.98
N ARG A 290 3.55 9.41 5.76
CA ARG A 290 2.99 8.30 5.03
C ARG A 290 3.14 8.44 3.53
N GLU A 291 3.42 7.33 2.89
CA GLU A 291 3.60 7.18 1.46
C GLU A 291 2.30 6.78 0.78
N TYR A 292 2.00 7.45 -0.33
CA TYR A 292 0.91 7.11 -1.23
C TYR A 292 1.43 7.06 -2.66
N PHE A 293 0.73 6.30 -3.50
CA PHE A 293 0.96 6.27 -4.93
C PHE A 293 -0.33 6.61 -5.68
N ASP A 294 -0.21 7.51 -6.65
CA ASP A 294 -1.24 7.74 -7.68
C ASP A 294 -0.63 7.45 -9.05
N GLY A 295 -0.92 6.27 -9.59
CA GLY A 295 -0.11 5.70 -10.67
C GLY A 295 1.36 5.58 -10.25
N LYS A 296 2.29 6.03 -11.08
CA LYS A 296 3.72 6.00 -10.72
C LYS A 296 4.15 7.11 -9.77
N THR A 297 3.32 8.13 -9.53
CA THR A 297 3.71 9.28 -8.72
C THR A 297 3.77 8.89 -7.25
N TYR A 298 4.92 9.10 -6.63
CA TYR A 298 5.12 8.93 -5.19
C TYR A 298 4.74 10.23 -4.48
N ILE A 299 3.96 10.11 -3.40
CA ILE A 299 3.49 11.24 -2.60
C ILE A 299 3.82 10.96 -1.13
N LEU A 300 4.59 11.84 -0.50
CA LEU A 300 4.80 11.80 0.96
C LEU A 300 3.90 12.83 1.64
N GLN A 301 3.09 12.38 2.58
CA GLN A 301 2.12 13.21 3.29
C GLN A 301 2.31 13.12 4.80
N ALA A 302 2.04 14.21 5.51
CA ALA A 302 2.04 14.23 6.97
C ALA A 302 0.86 13.44 7.53
N ASN A 303 1.14 12.48 8.42
CA ASN A 303 0.11 11.66 9.10
C ASN A 303 -0.43 12.35 10.37
N ARG A 304 0.32 13.32 10.90
CA ARG A 304 -0.01 14.12 12.09
C ARG A 304 0.67 15.48 11.96
N ALA A 305 0.39 16.39 12.90
CA ALA A 305 1.14 17.64 12.97
C ALA A 305 2.64 17.34 13.18
N ILE A 306 3.49 18.03 12.42
CA ILE A 306 4.95 17.89 12.48
C ILE A 306 5.54 19.27 12.77
N PRO A 307 6.12 19.48 13.97
CA PRO A 307 6.81 20.73 14.26
C PRO A 307 8.05 20.93 13.38
N ALA A 308 8.43 22.18 13.17
CA ALA A 308 9.69 22.55 12.52
C ALA A 308 10.88 21.86 13.20
N ASN A 309 11.90 21.53 12.40
CA ASN A 309 13.11 20.79 12.76
C ASN A 309 12.87 19.37 13.28
N THR A 310 11.73 18.76 12.98
CA THR A 310 11.46 17.35 13.31
C THR A 310 11.92 16.43 12.18
N GLU A 311 12.57 15.32 12.54
CA GLU A 311 12.95 14.28 11.59
C GLU A 311 11.69 13.61 11.01
N ILE A 312 11.63 13.51 9.68
CA ILE A 312 10.63 12.75 8.94
C ILE A 312 10.88 11.26 9.14
N THR A 313 9.84 10.56 9.58
CA THR A 313 9.85 9.12 9.79
C THR A 313 8.77 8.45 8.99
N ARG A 314 9.08 7.23 8.54
CA ARG A 314 8.16 6.33 7.84
C ARG A 314 8.04 5.02 8.60
N ARG A 315 7.07 4.20 8.24
CA ARG A 315 6.84 2.91 8.90
C ARG A 315 7.33 1.78 7.99
N PHE A 316 8.32 1.01 8.44
CA PHE A 316 8.90 -0.08 7.62
C PHE A 316 8.06 -1.37 7.65
N SER A 317 7.18 -1.55 8.64
CA SER A 317 6.41 -2.77 8.83
C SER A 317 4.93 -2.48 8.97
N SER A 318 4.09 -3.21 8.24
CA SER A 318 2.62 -3.12 8.31
C SER A 318 2.03 -3.80 9.55
N TRP A 319 2.83 -4.53 10.34
CA TRP A 319 2.34 -5.28 11.50
C TRP A 319 2.04 -4.39 12.71
N ASN A 320 0.80 -4.43 13.20
CA ASN A 320 0.42 -3.80 14.48
C ASN A 320 0.80 -4.66 15.70
N ASP A 321 0.82 -6.00 15.55
CA ASP A 321 1.30 -6.92 16.57
C ASP A 321 2.79 -6.68 16.89
N TYR A 322 3.13 -6.63 18.18
CA TYR A 322 4.45 -6.23 18.65
C TYR A 322 5.53 -7.23 18.24
N GLU A 323 5.32 -8.53 18.50
CA GLU A 323 6.31 -9.57 18.19
C GLU A 323 6.49 -9.74 16.68
N ALA A 324 5.41 -9.78 15.90
CA ALA A 324 5.46 -9.90 14.45
C ALA A 324 6.22 -8.73 13.82
N ARG A 325 5.98 -7.50 14.29
CA ARG A 325 6.69 -6.31 13.84
C ARG A 325 8.19 -6.37 14.17
N ARG A 326 8.56 -6.76 15.39
CA ARG A 326 9.99 -6.89 15.77
C ARG A 326 10.67 -7.99 14.96
N LEU A 327 10.00 -9.11 14.73
CA LEU A 327 10.53 -10.20 13.91
C LEU A 327 10.76 -9.75 12.46
N ASP A 328 9.82 -8.97 11.88
CA ASP A 328 9.94 -8.40 10.54
C ASP A 328 11.16 -7.47 10.42
N PHE A 329 11.33 -6.55 11.39
CA PHE A 329 12.50 -5.67 11.45
C PHE A 329 13.82 -6.42 11.61
N MET A 330 13.87 -7.42 12.50
CA MET A 330 15.07 -8.22 12.70
C MET A 330 15.42 -9.07 11.48
N ARG A 331 14.41 -9.52 10.72
CA ARG A 331 14.64 -10.31 9.51
C ARG A 331 15.13 -9.45 8.34
N LYS A 332 14.50 -8.30 8.09
CA LYS A 332 14.75 -7.46 6.91
C LYS A 332 15.89 -6.46 7.10
N GLU A 333 15.93 -5.81 8.27
CA GLU A 333 16.79 -4.64 8.52
C GLU A 333 17.80 -4.88 9.65
N LYS A 334 17.66 -5.97 10.42
CA LYS A 334 18.34 -6.19 11.72
C LYS A 334 18.16 -4.98 12.66
N LEU A 335 17.00 -4.34 12.57
CA LEU A 335 16.71 -3.11 13.28
C LEU A 335 16.09 -3.40 14.65
N ASP A 336 16.73 -2.92 15.72
CA ASP A 336 16.15 -2.89 17.06
C ASP A 336 15.49 -1.53 17.33
N CYS A 337 14.25 -1.36 16.86
CA CYS A 337 13.54 -0.09 16.89
C CYS A 337 13.33 0.44 18.33
N LYS A 338 13.68 1.71 18.54
CA LYS A 338 13.57 2.43 19.83
C LYS A 338 12.49 3.52 19.85
N CYS A 339 11.51 3.45 18.95
CA CYS A 339 10.40 4.40 18.96
C CYS A 339 9.53 4.25 20.23
N ALA A 340 8.71 5.27 20.52
CA ALA A 340 7.86 5.28 21.70
C ALA A 340 6.92 4.07 21.80
N LEU A 341 6.41 3.54 20.66
CA LEU A 341 5.59 2.33 20.66
C LEU A 341 6.38 1.09 21.06
N CYS A 342 7.59 0.93 20.53
CA CYS A 342 8.43 -0.22 20.87
C CYS A 342 8.92 -0.16 22.32
N ILE A 343 9.18 1.03 22.86
CA ILE A 343 9.55 1.22 24.27
C ILE A 343 8.43 0.81 25.23
N ARG A 344 7.17 1.05 24.87
CA ARG A 344 6.00 0.62 25.68
C ARG A 344 5.88 -0.91 25.79
N GLY A 345 6.53 -1.66 24.91
CA GLY A 345 6.50 -3.12 24.90
C GLY A 345 5.24 -3.69 24.22
N ASP A 346 4.93 -4.94 24.57
CA ASP A 346 3.74 -5.62 24.06
C ASP A 346 2.51 -5.17 24.85
N LEU A 347 1.56 -4.55 24.15
CA LEU A 347 0.27 -4.12 24.70
C LEU A 347 -0.86 -5.09 24.35
N GLY A 348 -0.57 -6.14 23.58
CA GLY A 348 -1.53 -7.14 23.14
C GLY A 348 -1.61 -8.35 24.07
N PRO A 349 -2.50 -9.31 23.77
CA PRO A 349 -2.51 -10.61 24.42
C PRO A 349 -1.21 -11.37 24.16
N THR A 350 -0.86 -12.28 25.06
CA THR A 350 0.29 -13.19 24.92
C THR A 350 -0.15 -14.65 24.96
N GLY A 351 0.74 -15.56 24.57
CA GLY A 351 0.49 -17.02 24.59
C GLY A 351 -0.70 -17.45 23.73
N ASP A 352 -1.49 -18.41 24.23
CA ASP A 352 -2.62 -19.00 23.52
C ASP A 352 -3.66 -17.97 23.04
N LEU A 353 -3.96 -16.94 23.86
CA LEU A 353 -4.93 -15.91 23.47
C LEU A 353 -4.42 -15.08 22.28
N ARG A 354 -3.10 -14.84 22.20
CA ARG A 354 -2.48 -14.19 21.06
C ARG A 354 -2.58 -15.05 19.81
N GLU A 355 -2.21 -16.33 19.92
CA GLU A 355 -2.26 -17.27 18.81
C GLU A 355 -3.68 -17.39 18.26
N ARG A 356 -4.69 -17.49 19.14
CA ARG A 356 -6.10 -17.49 18.74
C ARG A 356 -6.53 -16.18 18.08
N MET A 357 -6.12 -15.02 18.60
CA MET A 357 -6.43 -13.74 17.96
C MET A 357 -5.81 -13.64 16.55
N LEU A 358 -4.55 -14.06 16.40
CA LEU A 358 -3.85 -14.07 15.11
C LEU A 358 -4.41 -15.13 14.16
N SER A 359 -4.97 -16.22 14.69
CA SER A 359 -5.62 -17.27 13.90
C SER A 359 -7.00 -16.86 13.36
N ILE A 360 -7.52 -15.68 13.74
CA ILE A 360 -8.68 -15.08 13.06
C ILE A 360 -8.22 -14.66 11.66
N HIS A 361 -8.13 -15.66 10.78
CA HIS A 361 -7.57 -15.55 9.45
C HIS A 361 -8.60 -15.06 8.45
N VAL A 362 -8.07 -14.37 7.43
CA VAL A 362 -8.81 -13.87 6.28
C VAL A 362 -8.24 -14.39 4.97
N ASP A 363 -7.09 -15.06 4.98
CA ASP A 363 -6.52 -15.54 3.74
C ASP A 363 -7.34 -16.77 3.29
N ASN A 364 -8.21 -16.56 2.30
CA ASN A 364 -9.02 -17.53 1.56
C ASN A 364 -10.49 -17.75 2.00
N TYR A 365 -11.25 -16.71 2.38
CA TYR A 365 -12.72 -16.87 2.30
C TYR A 365 -13.17 -16.89 0.84
N LYS A 366 -13.37 -18.08 0.28
CA LYS A 366 -14.08 -18.25 -1.00
C LYS A 366 -15.58 -18.23 -0.70
N PRO A 367 -16.33 -17.20 -1.16
CA PRO A 367 -17.77 -17.17 -0.98
C PRO A 367 -18.38 -18.39 -1.67
N LYS A 368 -18.81 -19.37 -0.85
CA LYS A 368 -19.56 -20.63 -1.14
C LYS A 368 -19.35 -21.74 -0.10
N VAL A 369 -18.61 -21.49 0.99
CA VAL A 369 -18.49 -22.47 2.09
C VAL A 369 -19.87 -22.85 2.64
N ASP A 370 -20.00 -24.11 3.03
CA ASP A 370 -21.15 -24.67 3.75
C ASP A 370 -21.60 -23.71 4.86
N LYS A 371 -22.89 -23.33 4.83
CA LYS A 371 -23.49 -22.37 5.75
C LYS A 371 -23.28 -22.77 7.21
N GLU A 372 -23.29 -24.07 7.52
CA GLU A 372 -23.10 -24.53 8.90
C GLU A 372 -21.64 -24.41 9.34
N LYS A 373 -20.68 -24.72 8.46
CA LYS A 373 -19.25 -24.48 8.73
C LYS A 373 -18.93 -23.00 8.93
N LEU A 374 -19.56 -22.12 8.14
CA LEU A 374 -19.40 -20.68 8.30
C LEU A 374 -19.92 -20.22 9.68
N LYS A 375 -21.09 -20.70 10.11
CA LYS A 375 -21.62 -20.38 11.44
C LYS A 375 -20.74 -20.90 12.57
N GLU A 376 -20.20 -22.11 12.43
CA GLU A 376 -19.28 -22.70 13.40
C GLU A 376 -18.03 -21.83 13.54
N GLN A 377 -17.39 -21.46 12.41
CA GLN A 377 -16.23 -20.58 12.42
C GLN A 377 -16.55 -19.21 13.04
N LEU A 378 -17.66 -18.58 12.64
CA LEU A 378 -18.10 -17.32 13.22
C LEU A 378 -18.31 -17.44 14.74
N SER A 379 -18.86 -18.56 15.23
CA SER A 379 -19.03 -18.80 16.67
C SER A 379 -17.69 -18.87 17.41
N ILE A 380 -16.67 -19.49 16.81
CA ILE A 380 -15.31 -19.53 17.33
C ILE A 380 -14.72 -18.12 17.38
N ASP A 381 -14.79 -17.38 16.27
CA ASP A 381 -14.20 -16.04 16.15
C ASP A 381 -14.87 -15.03 17.11
N HIS A 382 -16.19 -15.08 17.27
CA HIS A 382 -16.92 -14.27 18.26
C HIS A 382 -16.48 -14.60 19.69
N ARG A 383 -16.18 -15.88 19.99
CA ARG A 383 -15.69 -16.30 21.30
C ARG A 383 -14.30 -15.72 21.57
N ILE A 384 -13.42 -15.70 20.58
CA ILE A 384 -12.08 -15.10 20.72
C ILE A 384 -12.19 -13.61 21.08
N ILE A 385 -13.09 -12.86 20.42
CA ILE A 385 -13.35 -11.46 20.75
C ILE A 385 -13.93 -11.30 22.17
N ALA A 386 -14.85 -12.19 22.57
CA ALA A 386 -15.41 -12.19 23.92
C ALA A 386 -14.37 -12.50 25.00
N ASP A 387 -13.46 -13.44 24.72
CA ASP A 387 -12.34 -13.77 25.59
C ASP A 387 -11.44 -12.55 25.76
N LEU A 388 -11.03 -11.88 24.67
CA LEU A 388 -10.21 -10.65 24.76
C LEU A 388 -10.83 -9.62 25.73
N LYS A 389 -12.14 -9.38 25.63
CA LYS A 389 -12.84 -8.49 26.57
C LYS A 389 -12.81 -9.02 28.01
N THR A 390 -13.03 -10.32 28.20
CA THR A 390 -13.02 -10.97 29.53
C THR A 390 -11.65 -10.89 30.20
N TYR A 391 -10.58 -10.96 29.42
CA TYR A 391 -9.20 -10.78 29.88
C TYR A 391 -8.79 -9.30 30.05
N GLY A 392 -9.73 -8.36 29.89
CA GLY A 392 -9.52 -6.93 30.14
C GLY A 392 -8.91 -6.14 28.99
N PHE A 393 -8.82 -6.72 27.77
CA PHE A 393 -8.34 -5.98 26.61
C PHE A 393 -9.41 -5.02 26.08
N GLY A 394 -9.04 -3.74 26.01
CA GLY A 394 -9.86 -2.66 25.49
C GLY A 394 -9.83 -2.53 23.97
N HIS A 395 -10.45 -1.46 23.46
CA HIS A 395 -10.50 -1.15 22.04
C HIS A 395 -9.14 -0.72 21.44
N ASP A 396 -8.18 -0.38 22.29
CA ASP A 396 -6.80 -0.03 21.95
C ASP A 396 -5.88 -1.26 21.78
N CYS A 397 -6.40 -2.47 22.01
CA CYS A 397 -5.65 -3.72 21.88
C CYS A 397 -5.05 -3.88 20.46
N PRO A 398 -3.71 -4.02 20.32
CA PRO A 398 -3.07 -4.24 19.04
C PRO A 398 -3.62 -5.47 18.31
N GLY A 399 -3.97 -5.31 17.03
CA GLY A 399 -4.52 -6.39 16.21
C GLY A 399 -6.03 -6.59 16.33
N LEU A 400 -6.70 -5.97 17.30
CA LEU A 400 -8.16 -6.08 17.47
C LEU A 400 -8.93 -5.60 16.24
N ARG A 401 -8.50 -4.49 15.63
CA ARG A 401 -9.08 -3.98 14.38
C ARG A 401 -9.09 -5.05 13.29
N ARG A 402 -7.96 -5.74 13.09
CA ARG A 402 -7.83 -6.82 12.11
C ARG A 402 -8.81 -7.94 12.44
N ALA A 403 -8.84 -8.41 13.68
CA ALA A 403 -9.76 -9.46 14.13
C ALA A 403 -11.23 -9.12 13.84
N TYR A 404 -11.67 -7.89 14.13
CA TYR A 404 -13.04 -7.44 13.83
C TYR A 404 -13.32 -7.36 12.32
N MET A 405 -12.38 -6.85 11.52
CA MET A 405 -12.53 -6.79 10.05
C MET A 405 -12.50 -8.18 9.41
N SER A 406 -11.75 -9.12 9.97
CA SER A 406 -11.79 -10.55 9.60
C SER A 406 -13.18 -11.14 9.86
N LEU A 407 -13.70 -10.94 11.08
CA LEU A 407 -15.01 -11.45 11.48
C LEU A 407 -16.14 -10.85 10.63
N PHE A 408 -16.03 -9.57 10.29
CA PHE A 408 -16.99 -8.86 9.46
C PHE A 408 -17.18 -9.54 8.09
N SER A 409 -16.12 -10.05 7.46
CA SER A 409 -16.21 -10.77 6.17
C SER A 409 -17.24 -11.89 6.19
N GLY A 410 -17.08 -12.82 7.14
CA GLY A 410 -17.94 -13.98 7.25
C GLY A 410 -19.35 -13.60 7.70
N GLN A 411 -19.47 -12.61 8.59
CA GLN A 411 -20.76 -12.12 9.05
C GLN A 411 -21.54 -11.43 7.92
N PHE A 412 -20.87 -10.67 7.06
CA PHE A 412 -21.47 -9.99 5.92
C PHE A 412 -22.03 -10.97 4.91
N ASP A 413 -21.28 -12.01 4.56
CA ASP A 413 -21.76 -13.08 3.68
C ASP A 413 -22.90 -13.89 4.31
N LEU A 414 -22.87 -14.15 5.61
CA LEU A 414 -23.98 -14.80 6.31
C LEU A 414 -25.24 -13.93 6.25
N ASP A 415 -25.12 -12.63 6.55
CA ASP A 415 -26.22 -11.67 6.57
C ASP A 415 -26.81 -11.49 5.15
N SER A 416 -25.97 -11.44 4.12
CA SER A 416 -26.39 -11.28 2.72
C SER A 416 -27.17 -12.47 2.18
N ARG A 417 -26.99 -13.67 2.75
CA ARG A 417 -27.73 -14.90 2.39
C ARG A 417 -29.12 -14.98 3.05
N THR A 418 -29.45 -14.09 3.98
CA THR A 418 -30.75 -14.12 4.68
C THR A 418 -31.87 -13.52 3.82
N LYS A 419 -33.10 -14.03 3.97
CA LYS A 419 -34.28 -13.45 3.30
C LYS A 419 -34.63 -12.04 3.80
N THR A 420 -34.24 -11.73 5.04
CA THR A 420 -34.60 -10.48 5.74
C THR A 420 -33.50 -9.41 5.73
N GLN A 421 -32.37 -9.65 5.04
CA GLN A 421 -31.29 -8.66 4.78
C GLN A 421 -31.12 -7.62 5.89
N ASP A 422 -31.03 -8.06 7.15
CA ASP A 422 -31.11 -7.15 8.29
C ASP A 422 -29.74 -6.58 8.70
N TYR A 423 -28.66 -7.21 8.22
CA TYR A 423 -27.25 -6.85 8.40
C TYR A 423 -26.87 -6.52 9.85
N LYS A 424 -27.60 -7.05 10.84
CA LYS A 424 -27.43 -6.63 12.23
C LYS A 424 -26.04 -6.98 12.76
N GLY A 425 -25.54 -8.17 12.45
CA GLY A 425 -24.20 -8.61 12.85
C GLY A 425 -23.12 -7.77 12.17
N SER A 426 -23.26 -7.59 10.86
CA SER A 426 -22.36 -6.78 10.03
C SER A 426 -22.23 -5.34 10.53
N LEU A 427 -23.37 -4.67 10.78
CA LEU A 427 -23.42 -3.30 11.27
C LEU A 427 -22.81 -3.17 12.66
N ARG A 428 -23.06 -4.15 13.55
CA ARG A 428 -22.46 -4.18 14.88
C ARG A 428 -20.92 -4.19 14.79
N LEU A 429 -20.36 -4.98 13.89
CA LEU A 429 -18.90 -5.09 13.71
C LEU A 429 -18.32 -3.81 13.10
N LEU A 430 -18.88 -3.31 12.00
CA LEU A 430 -18.39 -2.11 11.31
C LEU A 430 -18.44 -0.86 12.21
N LEU A 431 -19.55 -0.65 12.92
CA LEU A 431 -19.67 0.48 13.84
C LEU A 431 -18.71 0.35 15.02
N THR A 432 -18.48 -0.86 15.54
CA THR A 432 -17.47 -1.09 16.57
C THR A 432 -16.07 -0.74 16.06
N VAL A 433 -15.73 -1.14 14.83
CA VAL A 433 -14.44 -0.78 14.21
C VAL A 433 -14.32 0.72 14.08
N TYR A 434 -15.27 1.37 13.40
CA TYR A 434 -15.15 2.78 13.04
C TYR A 434 -15.21 3.74 14.25
N TYR A 435 -16.12 3.49 15.19
CA TYR A 435 -16.42 4.43 16.27
C TYR A 435 -15.73 4.07 17.60
N LEU A 436 -15.36 2.81 17.83
CA LEU A 436 -14.78 2.39 19.12
C LEU A 436 -13.30 1.99 18.99
N ILE A 437 -12.94 1.22 17.97
CA ILE A 437 -11.56 0.72 17.76
C ILE A 437 -10.68 1.77 17.08
N ASP A 438 -11.10 2.30 15.92
CA ASP A 438 -10.31 3.21 15.11
C ASP A 438 -9.86 4.49 15.87
N PRO A 439 -10.68 5.08 16.78
CA PRO A 439 -10.26 6.22 17.61
C PRO A 439 -9.34 5.87 18.78
N ALA A 440 -9.23 4.59 19.15
CA ALA A 440 -8.41 4.09 20.25
C ALA A 440 -7.12 3.40 19.76
N ALA A 441 -7.10 2.95 18.51
CA ALA A 441 -6.00 2.19 17.93
C ALA A 441 -4.70 2.99 17.86
N CYS A 442 -3.60 2.31 18.23
CA CYS A 442 -2.26 2.87 18.15
C CYS A 442 -1.30 1.83 17.53
N PRO A 443 -0.69 2.11 16.37
CA PRO A 443 -0.82 3.34 15.58
C PRO A 443 -2.23 3.55 15.02
N ALA A 444 -2.56 4.81 14.71
CA ALA A 444 -3.87 5.15 14.16
C ALA A 444 -4.11 4.42 12.83
N PRO A 445 -5.36 4.00 12.54
CA PRO A 445 -5.69 3.33 11.30
C PRO A 445 -5.56 4.29 10.13
N LEU A 446 -5.20 3.72 9.00
CA LEU A 446 -4.89 4.42 7.77
C LEU A 446 -6.17 4.98 7.11
N PRO A 447 -6.13 6.10 6.37
CA PRO A 447 -7.29 6.57 5.60
C PRO A 447 -7.93 5.51 4.70
N GLU A 448 -7.17 4.66 3.99
CA GLU A 448 -7.73 3.52 3.25
C GLU A 448 -8.54 2.55 4.12
N GLU A 449 -8.05 2.28 5.33
CA GLU A 449 -8.65 1.35 6.27
C GLU A 449 -10.01 1.88 6.74
N ARG A 450 -10.12 3.20 6.95
CA ARG A 450 -11.37 3.89 7.30
C ARG A 450 -12.33 3.96 6.11
N ILE A 451 -11.83 4.28 4.92
CA ILE A 451 -12.60 4.28 3.67
C ILE A 451 -13.24 2.91 3.44
N LYS A 452 -12.52 1.81 3.72
CA LYS A 452 -13.09 0.46 3.60
C LYS A 452 -14.34 0.28 4.46
N VAL A 453 -14.26 0.68 5.73
CA VAL A 453 -15.38 0.54 6.68
C VAL A 453 -16.55 1.42 6.25
N LEU A 454 -16.27 2.66 5.87
CA LEU A 454 -17.27 3.61 5.36
C LEU A 454 -17.95 3.11 4.08
N HIS A 455 -17.19 2.53 3.15
CA HIS A 455 -17.73 1.96 1.93
C HIS A 455 -18.78 0.88 2.26
N PHE A 456 -18.47 -0.05 3.16
CA PHE A 456 -19.43 -1.09 3.56
C PHE A 456 -20.64 -0.55 4.30
N LEU A 457 -20.47 0.46 5.17
CA LEU A 457 -21.58 1.13 5.83
C LEU A 457 -22.52 1.78 4.80
N ILE A 458 -21.97 2.47 3.79
CA ILE A 458 -22.72 3.09 2.69
C ILE A 458 -23.45 2.02 1.86
N VAL A 459 -22.76 0.94 1.49
CA VAL A 459 -23.36 -0.18 0.74
C VAL A 459 -24.55 -0.76 1.50
N ILE A 460 -24.40 -1.07 2.80
CA ILE A 460 -25.50 -1.63 3.61
C ILE A 460 -26.69 -0.66 3.67
N ALA A 461 -26.44 0.64 3.87
CA ALA A 461 -27.49 1.65 3.92
C ALA A 461 -28.26 1.78 2.59
N TYR A 462 -27.59 1.54 1.46
CA TYR A 462 -28.14 1.66 0.12
C TYR A 462 -29.04 0.47 -0.30
N ILE A 463 -28.85 -0.73 0.28
CA ILE A 463 -29.49 -1.99 -0.17
C ILE A 463 -31.03 -1.93 -0.32
N GLY A 464 -31.73 -1.06 0.41
CA GLY A 464 -33.19 -0.98 0.37
C GLY A 464 -33.83 0.01 -0.63
N GLU A 465 -33.08 0.70 -1.49
CA GLU A 465 -33.72 1.62 -2.48
C GLU A 465 -34.41 0.87 -3.62
N HIS A 466 -33.93 -0.34 -3.94
CA HIS A 466 -34.43 -1.15 -5.05
C HIS A 466 -34.60 -2.65 -4.73
N SER A 467 -34.50 -3.05 -3.45
CA SER A 467 -34.59 -4.47 -3.07
C SER A 467 -36.04 -4.95 -2.94
N ARG A 468 -36.32 -6.14 -3.47
CA ARG A 468 -37.57 -6.88 -3.23
C ARG A 468 -37.65 -7.51 -1.84
N SER A 469 -36.55 -7.48 -1.08
CA SER A 469 -36.44 -8.07 0.25
C SER A 469 -36.90 -7.10 1.35
N LYS A 470 -37.45 -7.64 2.44
CA LYS A 470 -37.82 -6.83 3.61
C LYS A 470 -36.55 -6.32 4.30
N VAL A 471 -36.35 -5.01 4.32
CA VAL A 471 -35.23 -4.36 5.01
C VAL A 471 -35.59 -4.11 6.48
N SER A 472 -34.64 -4.32 7.38
CA SER A 472 -34.86 -4.13 8.81
C SER A 472 -35.05 -2.67 9.19
N LYS A 473 -35.74 -2.41 10.31
CA LYS A 473 -35.94 -1.05 10.84
C LYS A 473 -34.61 -0.34 11.09
N ILE A 474 -33.57 -1.07 11.50
CA ILE A 474 -32.27 -0.49 11.79
C ILE A 474 -31.55 0.03 10.54
N VAL A 475 -31.56 -0.73 9.44
CA VAL A 475 -31.00 -0.30 8.16
C VAL A 475 -31.75 0.93 7.62
N LEU A 476 -33.09 0.93 7.72
CA LEU A 476 -33.91 2.08 7.32
C LEU A 476 -33.62 3.34 8.14
N THR A 477 -33.40 3.21 9.45
CA THR A 477 -33.00 4.34 10.30
C THR A 477 -31.62 4.86 9.90
N MET A 478 -30.65 3.95 9.77
CA MET A 478 -29.26 4.29 9.43
C MET A 478 -29.12 4.91 8.04
N ARG A 479 -30.04 4.62 7.10
CA ARG A 479 -30.07 5.28 5.79
C ARG A 479 -30.04 6.80 5.87
N LYS A 480 -30.66 7.40 6.89
CA LYS A 480 -30.65 8.87 7.06
C LYS A 480 -29.24 9.42 7.27
N PHE A 481 -28.33 8.59 7.76
CA PHE A 481 -26.95 8.94 8.05
C PHE A 481 -25.97 8.66 6.91
N ILE A 482 -26.45 8.10 5.80
CA ILE A 482 -25.60 7.75 4.65
C ILE A 482 -24.80 8.95 4.16
N TYR A 483 -25.37 10.15 4.20
CA TYR A 483 -24.72 11.38 3.77
C TYR A 483 -23.53 11.77 4.65
N HIS A 484 -23.63 11.55 5.97
CA HIS A 484 -22.50 11.77 6.87
C HIS A 484 -21.35 10.81 6.51
N TRP A 485 -21.62 9.52 6.30
CA TRP A 485 -20.58 8.58 5.87
C TRP A 485 -20.01 8.89 4.49
N ARG A 486 -20.82 9.33 3.53
CA ARG A 486 -20.35 9.80 2.21
C ARG A 486 -19.41 10.99 2.35
N SER A 487 -19.76 11.98 3.18
CA SER A 487 -18.90 13.13 3.49
C SER A 487 -17.58 12.70 4.15
N GLN A 488 -17.62 11.79 5.13
CA GLN A 488 -16.41 11.27 5.78
C GLN A 488 -15.53 10.47 4.81
N LEU A 489 -16.13 9.70 3.92
CA LEU A 489 -15.41 8.94 2.90
C LEU A 489 -14.68 9.88 1.93
N VAL A 490 -15.34 10.95 1.49
CA VAL A 490 -14.72 11.99 0.67
C VAL A 490 -13.59 12.68 1.44
N HIS A 491 -13.80 12.99 2.74
CA HIS A 491 -12.77 13.56 3.59
C HIS A 491 -11.51 12.68 3.66
N TYR A 492 -11.64 11.40 4.01
CA TYR A 492 -10.49 10.49 4.08
C TYR A 492 -9.84 10.23 2.73
N SER A 493 -10.61 10.22 1.63
CA SER A 493 -10.02 10.05 0.30
C SER A 493 -9.10 11.22 -0.09
N ARG A 494 -9.39 12.45 0.36
CA ARG A 494 -8.49 13.60 0.20
C ARG A 494 -7.22 13.47 1.04
N GLN A 495 -7.27 12.72 2.13
CA GLN A 495 -6.11 12.36 2.94
C GLN A 495 -5.30 11.20 2.35
N MET A 496 -5.64 10.69 1.16
CA MET A 496 -4.84 9.72 0.42
C MET A 496 -4.06 10.42 -0.69
N GLY A 497 -2.99 11.13 -0.30
CA GLY A 497 -2.11 11.82 -1.26
C GLY A 497 -2.65 13.15 -1.80
N GLY A 498 -3.77 13.65 -1.28
CA GLY A 498 -4.30 14.99 -1.60
C GLY A 498 -5.64 14.98 -2.35
N PRO A 499 -6.23 16.17 -2.59
CA PRO A 499 -7.58 16.31 -3.16
C PRO A 499 -7.67 16.03 -4.67
N ASN A 500 -6.52 15.95 -5.35
CA ASN A 500 -6.43 15.77 -6.80
C ASN A 500 -6.07 14.34 -7.21
N THR A 501 -5.93 13.42 -6.25
CA THR A 501 -5.67 12.02 -6.59
C THR A 501 -6.88 11.39 -7.25
N ARG A 502 -6.67 10.31 -8.01
CA ARG A 502 -7.75 9.59 -8.70
C ARG A 502 -8.87 9.16 -7.75
N ILE A 503 -8.53 8.61 -6.57
CA ILE A 503 -9.52 8.17 -5.57
C ILE A 503 -10.29 9.36 -4.96
N ALA A 504 -9.60 10.47 -4.65
CA ALA A 504 -10.23 11.66 -4.09
C ALA A 504 -11.21 12.30 -5.07
N THR A 505 -10.81 12.35 -6.35
CA THR A 505 -11.66 12.85 -7.44
C THR A 505 -12.86 11.93 -7.67
N PHE A 506 -12.64 10.62 -7.74
CA PHE A 506 -13.71 9.64 -7.91
C PHE A 506 -14.78 9.74 -6.82
N HIS A 507 -14.38 9.75 -5.55
CA HIS A 507 -15.33 9.82 -4.44
C HIS A 507 -16.04 11.18 -4.37
N ARG A 508 -15.36 12.29 -4.66
CA ARG A 508 -15.98 13.61 -4.75
C ARG A 508 -17.06 13.62 -5.83
N ASN A 509 -16.76 13.14 -7.02
CA ASN A 509 -17.68 13.13 -8.16
C ASN A 509 -18.85 12.16 -7.91
N SER A 510 -18.59 10.99 -7.30
CA SER A 510 -19.62 9.99 -6.98
C SER A 510 -20.72 10.51 -6.05
N PHE A 511 -20.43 11.55 -5.27
CA PHE A 511 -21.35 12.14 -4.30
C PHE A 511 -21.52 13.65 -4.52
N GLU A 512 -21.21 14.16 -5.71
CA GLU A 512 -21.26 15.59 -6.02
C GLU A 512 -22.66 16.16 -5.75
N GLU A 513 -23.70 15.53 -6.29
CA GLU A 513 -25.10 15.93 -6.08
C GLU A 513 -25.47 15.97 -4.59
N ASP A 514 -25.02 14.98 -3.81
CA ASP A 514 -25.26 14.94 -2.38
C ASP A 514 -24.55 16.10 -1.68
N LEU A 515 -23.26 16.30 -1.98
CA LEU A 515 -22.40 17.33 -1.36
C LEU A 515 -22.84 18.75 -1.70
N GLU A 516 -23.38 18.97 -2.89
CA GLU A 516 -23.87 20.27 -3.37
C GLU A 516 -25.30 20.57 -2.90
N ALA A 517 -26.11 19.53 -2.68
CA ALA A 517 -27.39 19.68 -2.02
C ALA A 517 -27.14 20.15 -0.58
N GLN A 518 -27.21 21.46 -0.34
CA GLN A 518 -27.10 22.13 0.97
C GLN A 518 -28.11 21.63 2.04
N ASN A 519 -28.92 20.62 1.70
CA ASN A 519 -29.86 19.91 2.55
C ASN A 519 -29.29 18.62 3.15
N ILE A 520 -28.00 18.31 3.00
CA ILE A 520 -27.43 17.22 3.79
C ILE A 520 -27.61 17.57 5.27
N PRO A 521 -28.29 16.75 6.08
CA PRO A 521 -28.20 16.86 7.52
C PRO A 521 -26.81 16.39 7.96
N VAL A 522 -25.78 17.18 7.63
CA VAL A 522 -24.48 17.04 8.27
C VAL A 522 -24.74 17.57 9.66
N TYR A 523 -24.61 16.70 10.66
CA TYR A 523 -24.73 17.11 12.04
C TYR A 523 -23.69 18.21 12.29
N THR A 524 -24.19 19.43 12.37
CA THR A 524 -23.41 20.61 12.75
C THR A 524 -23.32 20.73 14.27
N ASP A 525 -24.28 20.12 14.97
CA ASP A 525 -24.29 19.94 16.42
C ASP A 525 -23.75 18.55 16.80
N LYS A 526 -22.70 18.55 17.63
CA LYS A 526 -22.05 17.35 18.16
C LYS A 526 -22.98 16.55 19.06
N ASP A 527 -23.85 17.19 19.83
CA ASP A 527 -24.71 16.53 20.80
C ASP A 527 -25.85 15.78 20.09
N ASP A 528 -26.36 16.33 18.99
CA ASP A 528 -27.34 15.66 18.13
C ASP A 528 -26.72 14.43 17.44
N LEU A 529 -25.50 14.55 16.92
CA LEU A 529 -24.74 13.43 16.38
C LEU A 529 -24.56 12.32 17.42
N MET A 530 -24.15 12.70 18.62
CA MET A 530 -23.95 11.78 19.74
C MET A 530 -25.23 11.05 20.13
N LYS A 531 -26.32 11.80 20.29
CA LYS A 531 -27.62 11.25 20.66
C LYS A 531 -28.11 10.24 19.63
N GLU A 532 -27.92 10.56 18.35
CA GLU A 532 -28.33 9.68 17.27
C GLU A 532 -27.44 8.43 17.17
N LEU A 533 -26.10 8.57 17.23
CA LEU A 533 -25.16 7.45 17.27
C LEU A 533 -25.45 6.50 18.46
N ASN A 534 -25.58 7.05 19.67
CA ASN A 534 -25.87 6.25 20.87
C ASN A 534 -27.23 5.56 20.79
N SER A 535 -28.22 6.16 20.12
CA SER A 535 -29.49 5.49 19.86
C SER A 535 -29.32 4.22 19.01
N TRP A 536 -28.40 4.21 18.04
CA TRP A 536 -28.12 3.04 17.20
C TRP A 536 -27.27 2.00 17.91
N LEU A 537 -26.24 2.44 18.63
CA LEU A 537 -25.40 1.56 19.43
C LEU A 537 -26.27 0.76 20.41
N LYS A 538 -27.21 1.44 21.08
CA LYS A 538 -28.20 0.79 21.94
C LYS A 538 -29.09 -0.21 21.21
N LEU A 539 -29.59 0.10 20.01
CA LEU A 539 -30.37 -0.83 19.19
C LEU A 539 -29.57 -2.08 18.76
N LEU A 540 -28.25 -1.96 18.66
CA LEU A 540 -27.32 -3.05 18.32
C LEU A 540 -26.77 -3.79 19.54
N GLY A 541 -27.08 -3.36 20.76
CA GLY A 541 -26.49 -3.89 21.99
C GLY A 541 -24.99 -3.60 22.07
N LEU A 542 -24.58 -2.42 21.64
CA LEU A 542 -23.25 -1.85 21.80
C LEU A 542 -23.25 -0.82 22.94
N ASP A 543 -22.08 -0.64 23.53
CA ASP A 543 -21.85 0.36 24.57
C ASP A 543 -22.05 1.77 23.99
N GLU A 544 -22.59 2.68 24.79
CA GLU A 544 -22.73 4.08 24.40
C GLU A 544 -21.35 4.74 24.31
N MET A 545 -21.15 5.61 23.33
CA MET A 545 -19.94 6.39 23.18
C MET A 545 -19.90 7.55 24.17
N THR A 546 -18.71 7.82 24.68
CA THR A 546 -18.42 9.04 25.44
C THR A 546 -18.24 10.25 24.52
N PRO A 547 -18.44 11.48 25.01
CA PRO A 547 -18.17 12.70 24.25
C PRO A 547 -16.73 12.80 23.70
N GLU A 548 -15.75 12.21 24.39
CA GLU A 548 -14.35 12.15 23.97
C GLU A 548 -14.14 11.18 22.82
N GLN A 549 -14.81 10.02 22.84
CA GLN A 549 -14.74 9.04 21.74
C GLN A 549 -15.32 9.64 20.44
N ILE A 550 -16.39 10.41 20.56
CA ILE A 550 -17.00 11.11 19.43
C ILE A 550 -16.08 12.22 18.92
N LEU A 551 -15.41 12.97 19.79
CA LEU A 551 -14.48 14.02 19.34
C LEU A 551 -13.29 13.46 18.55
N ARG A 552 -12.89 12.22 18.82
CA ARG A 552 -11.81 11.52 18.12
C ARG A 552 -12.24 10.89 16.80
N THR A 553 -13.55 10.76 16.55
CA THR A 553 -14.10 10.17 15.32
C THR A 553 -14.51 11.28 14.36
#